data_AF-A0A6A8DKN1-F1
#
_entry.id   AF-A0A6A8DKN1-F1
#
_cell.length_a   1.000
_cell.length_b   1.000
_cell.length_c   1.000
_cell.angle_alpha   90.00
_cell.angle_beta   90.00
_cell.angle_gamma   90.00
#
_symmetry.space_group_name_H-M   'P 1'
#
loop_
_entity.id
_entity.type
_entity.pdbx_description
1 polymer ?
#
loop_
_entity_poly.entity_id
_entity_poly.type
_entity_poly.pdbx_seq_one_letter_code
_entity_poly.pdbx_strand_id
1 'polypeptide(L)'
;MDKTLRELKMVYEKEIPTSFTTEDKKEVFRKIVKEEASSKKIGFTFIPKAISFIVYAALIFVILGVANQQLNIIEFNNGDNGGSPISYTEQNEFDSTISEPGKEEEVEIVESELKTETIDTSIVPSAELQSIYETYSNNPSDVILQGLTPLDVFKIYFHALHLEDVDTKYATYIQGENYGTPSSEEYFGDPEFFGAIPNEHDKALYSQLESIETFEVNYLVENEATISWKELKDQELAFRLIKDLDADVWKVAWNPMQ
;
A
#
# COMPACT_ATOMS: atom_id res chain seq x y z
N MET A 1 -43.46 38.75 1.69
CA MET A 1 -42.52 38.01 2.56
C MET A 1 -42.19 38.95 3.72
N ASP A 2 -42.62 38.60 4.93
CA ASP A 2 -42.55 39.48 6.10
C ASP A 2 -41.12 39.88 6.44
N LYS A 3 -40.93 41.15 6.83
CA LYS A 3 -39.62 41.69 7.23
C LYS A 3 -38.98 40.87 8.35
N THR A 4 -39.80 40.31 9.23
CA THR A 4 -39.40 39.43 10.33
C THR A 4 -38.74 38.14 9.83
N LEU A 5 -39.25 37.55 8.74
CA LEU A 5 -38.66 36.34 8.16
C LEU A 5 -37.26 36.62 7.58
N ARG A 6 -37.07 37.81 6.99
CA ARG A 6 -35.81 38.21 6.38
C ARG A 6 -34.73 38.51 7.43
N GLU A 7 -35.11 39.14 8.54
CA GLU A 7 -34.23 39.34 9.69
C GLU A 7 -33.85 38.02 10.35
N LEU A 8 -34.82 37.12 10.56
CA LEU A 8 -34.55 35.82 11.16
C LEU A 8 -33.58 34.99 10.31
N LYS A 9 -33.74 35.03 8.97
CA LYS A 9 -32.82 34.38 8.05
C LYS A 9 -31.40 34.95 8.12
N MET A 10 -31.24 36.28 8.15
CA MET A 10 -29.92 36.92 8.26
C MET A 10 -29.20 36.61 9.57
N VAL A 11 -29.93 36.51 10.69
CA VAL A 11 -29.35 36.11 11.98
C VAL A 11 -28.88 34.66 11.93
N TYR A 12 -29.71 33.77 11.38
CA TYR A 12 -29.40 32.34 11.29
C TYR A 12 -28.18 32.05 10.38
N GLU A 13 -28.10 32.70 9.22
CA GLU A 13 -26.96 32.57 8.31
C GLU A 13 -25.66 33.16 8.87
N LYS A 14 -25.75 34.10 9.83
CA LYS A 14 -24.58 34.69 10.48
C LYS A 14 -24.08 33.86 11.67
N GLU A 15 -24.97 33.16 12.36
CA GLU A 15 -24.64 32.39 13.56
C GLU A 15 -24.20 30.96 13.27
N ILE A 16 -24.57 30.40 12.12
CA ILE A 16 -24.12 29.07 11.72
C ILE A 16 -22.90 29.23 10.82
N PRO A 17 -21.68 28.92 11.30
CA PRO A 17 -20.53 28.86 10.43
C PRO A 17 -20.79 27.77 9.37
N THR A 18 -21.01 28.17 8.13
CA THR A 18 -21.22 27.26 7.00
C THR A 18 -19.92 26.62 6.51
N SER A 19 -18.80 26.93 7.15
CA SER A 19 -17.48 26.37 6.87
C SER A 19 -17.02 25.52 8.04
N PHE A 20 -16.68 24.27 7.76
CA PHE A 20 -15.98 23.41 8.71
C PHE A 20 -14.68 24.09 9.17
N THR A 21 -14.51 24.22 10.49
CA THR A 21 -13.23 24.66 11.04
C THR A 21 -12.17 23.58 10.82
N THR A 22 -10.90 23.96 10.94
CA THR A 22 -9.79 22.99 10.86
C THR A 22 -9.90 21.90 11.93
N GLU A 23 -10.46 22.24 13.10
CA GLU A 23 -10.68 21.29 14.19
C GLU A 23 -11.81 20.31 13.85
N ASP A 24 -12.93 20.80 13.28
CA ASP A 24 -14.04 19.93 12.84
C ASP A 24 -13.57 18.93 11.77
N LYS A 25 -12.71 19.37 10.83
CA LYS A 25 -12.12 18.49 9.81
C LYS A 25 -11.25 17.41 10.44
N LYS A 26 -10.42 17.77 11.44
CA LYS A 26 -9.59 16.80 12.18
C LYS A 26 -10.45 15.80 12.95
N GLU A 27 -11.55 16.25 13.56
CA GLU A 27 -12.45 15.37 14.31
C GLU A 27 -13.22 14.41 13.40
N VAL A 28 -13.71 14.89 12.25
CA VAL A 28 -14.34 14.06 11.21
C VAL A 28 -13.35 13.02 10.67
N PHE A 29 -12.12 13.43 10.33
CA PHE A 29 -11.08 12.51 9.86
C PHE A 29 -10.77 11.43 10.91
N ARG A 30 -10.58 11.83 12.18
CA ARG A 30 -10.34 10.88 13.28
C ARG A 30 -11.48 9.88 13.43
N LYS A 31 -12.72 10.31 13.21
CA LYS A 31 -13.90 9.45 13.29
C LYS A 31 -13.96 8.44 12.14
N ILE A 32 -13.65 8.86 10.91
CA ILE A 32 -13.58 7.98 9.73
C ILE A 32 -12.50 6.90 9.94
N VAL A 33 -11.27 7.30 10.30
CA VAL A 33 -10.17 6.35 10.55
C VAL A 33 -10.50 5.38 11.68
N LYS A 34 -11.14 5.87 12.76
CA LYS A 34 -11.55 5.02 13.88
C LYS A 34 -12.64 4.02 13.49
N GLU A 35 -13.60 4.42 12.67
CA GLU A 35 -14.67 3.53 12.19
C GLU A 35 -14.11 2.46 11.23
N GLU A 36 -13.20 2.82 10.33
CA GLU A 36 -12.48 1.87 9.46
C GLU A 36 -11.61 0.87 10.24
N ALA A 37 -10.90 1.34 11.27
CA ALA A 37 -10.14 0.47 12.16
C ALA A 37 -11.04 -0.46 13.01
N SER A 38 -12.27 -0.02 13.32
CA SER A 38 -13.22 -0.81 14.11
C SER A 38 -14.04 -1.81 13.30
N SER A 39 -14.27 -1.56 12.01
CA SER A 39 -15.05 -2.43 11.12
C SER A 39 -14.27 -3.66 10.64
N LYS A 40 -12.93 -3.67 10.76
CA LYS A 40 -12.07 -4.83 10.48
C LYS A 40 -11.89 -5.82 11.63
N LYS A 41 -12.68 -5.74 12.71
CA LYS A 41 -12.75 -6.83 13.71
C LYS A 41 -13.78 -7.89 13.30
N ILE A 42 -13.55 -8.56 12.18
CA ILE A 42 -14.03 -9.94 12.02
C ILE A 42 -13.15 -10.78 12.95
N GLY A 43 -13.70 -11.11 14.11
CA GLY A 43 -13.02 -11.89 15.14
C GLY A 43 -12.67 -13.28 14.64
N PHE A 44 -11.43 -13.48 14.19
CA PHE A 44 -10.77 -14.79 14.21
C PHE A 44 -10.23 -15.04 15.62
N THR A 45 -11.14 -15.22 16.58
CA THR A 45 -10.77 -15.72 17.90
C THR A 45 -10.48 -17.21 17.82
N PHE A 46 -9.28 -17.59 18.24
CA PHE A 46 -8.94 -18.88 18.86
C PHE A 46 -9.37 -20.13 18.07
N ILE A 47 -8.56 -20.53 17.09
CA ILE A 47 -8.56 -21.94 16.67
C ILE A 47 -7.66 -22.68 17.67
N PRO A 48 -8.20 -23.53 18.56
CA PRO A 48 -7.38 -24.33 19.46
C PRO A 48 -6.46 -25.24 18.64
N LYS A 49 -5.19 -25.34 19.05
CA LYS A 49 -4.11 -26.09 18.37
C LYS A 49 -4.48 -27.55 17.97
N ALA A 50 -5.51 -28.12 18.58
CA ALA A 50 -6.04 -29.44 18.23
C ALA A 50 -6.67 -29.52 16.83
N ILE A 51 -7.27 -28.45 16.31
CA ILE A 51 -7.92 -28.45 14.98
C ILE A 51 -6.88 -28.45 13.86
N SER A 52 -5.76 -27.74 14.04
CA SER A 52 -4.63 -27.78 13.09
C SER A 52 -4.07 -29.20 12.92
N PHE A 53 -3.99 -29.99 14.01
CA PHE A 53 -3.54 -31.39 13.95
C PHE A 53 -4.46 -32.28 13.08
N ILE A 54 -5.78 -32.06 13.11
CA ILE A 54 -6.74 -32.83 12.32
C ILE A 54 -6.56 -32.53 10.82
N VAL A 55 -6.34 -31.26 10.47
CA VAL A 55 -6.11 -30.85 9.07
C VAL A 55 -4.80 -31.43 8.54
N TYR A 56 -3.71 -31.39 9.31
CA TYR A 56 -2.43 -32.00 8.91
C TYR A 56 -2.53 -33.52 8.77
N ALA A 57 -3.25 -34.20 9.68
CA ALA A 57 -3.46 -35.64 9.58
C ALA A 57 -4.25 -36.02 8.31
N ALA A 58 -5.33 -35.28 8.00
CA ALA A 58 -6.11 -35.51 6.78
C ALA A 58 -5.26 -35.32 5.50
N LEU A 59 -4.37 -34.32 5.48
CA LEU A 59 -3.52 -34.03 4.33
C LEU A 59 -2.47 -35.14 4.10
N ILE A 60 -1.90 -35.71 5.18
CA ILE A 60 -1.00 -36.87 5.10
C ILE A 60 -1.74 -38.11 4.56
N PHE A 61 -2.99 -38.34 4.97
CA PHE A 61 -3.80 -39.45 4.46
C PHE A 61 -4.12 -39.31 2.97
N VAL A 62 -4.33 -38.08 2.46
CA VAL A 62 -4.53 -37.84 1.02
C VAL A 62 -3.25 -38.16 0.24
N ILE A 63 -2.08 -37.70 0.71
CA ILE A 63 -0.80 -37.97 0.04
C ILE A 63 -0.49 -39.48 0.02
N LEU A 64 -0.66 -40.18 1.14
CA LEU A 64 -0.45 -41.63 1.20
C LEU A 64 -1.51 -42.41 0.40
N GLY A 65 -2.75 -41.93 0.36
CA GLY A 65 -3.83 -42.52 -0.44
C GLY A 65 -3.57 -42.44 -1.95
N VAL A 66 -3.07 -41.31 -2.44
CA VAL A 66 -2.71 -41.13 -3.85
C VAL A 66 -1.48 -41.97 -4.22
N ALA A 67 -0.48 -42.05 -3.34
CA ALA A 67 0.70 -42.90 -3.58
C ALA A 67 0.35 -44.39 -3.69
N ASN A 68 -0.68 -44.86 -2.95
CA ASN A 68 -1.09 -46.27 -2.99
C ASN A 68 -1.98 -46.61 -4.21
N GLN A 69 -2.52 -45.62 -4.93
CA GLN A 69 -3.32 -45.84 -6.14
C GLN A 69 -2.51 -45.77 -7.46
N GLN A 70 -1.26 -45.28 -7.44
CA GLN A 70 -0.44 -45.17 -8.66
C GLN A 70 0.32 -46.45 -9.05
N LEU A 71 0.17 -47.57 -8.34
CA LEU A 71 0.83 -48.84 -8.71
C LEU A 71 -0.02 -49.79 -9.58
N ASN A 72 -1.19 -49.37 -10.08
CA ASN A 72 -2.03 -50.29 -10.87
C ASN A 72 -2.83 -49.71 -12.03
N ILE A 73 -2.43 -48.56 -12.61
CA ILE A 73 -3.14 -48.00 -13.78
C ILE A 73 -2.15 -47.32 -14.73
N ILE A 74 -1.42 -48.12 -15.51
CA ILE A 74 -0.96 -47.72 -16.85
C ILE A 74 -1.42 -48.80 -17.82
N GLU A 75 -2.69 -48.72 -18.22
CA GLU A 75 -3.16 -49.28 -19.48
C GLU A 75 -3.58 -48.11 -20.35
N PHE A 76 -2.74 -47.79 -21.35
CA PHE A 76 -3.09 -46.88 -22.41
C PHE A 76 -4.09 -47.57 -23.33
N ASN A 77 -5.34 -47.11 -23.36
CA ASN A 77 -6.27 -47.49 -24.40
C ASN A 77 -6.92 -46.25 -25.03
N ASN A 78 -6.84 -46.21 -26.36
CA ASN A 78 -7.40 -45.20 -27.25
C ASN A 78 -8.94 -45.30 -27.26
N GLY A 79 -9.63 -44.15 -27.36
CA GLY A 79 -11.03 -44.15 -27.79
C GLY A 79 -11.83 -42.94 -27.34
N ASP A 80 -11.87 -41.94 -28.22
CA ASP A 80 -13.09 -41.40 -28.83
C ASP A 80 -14.24 -40.78 -27.98
N ASN A 81 -14.64 -39.59 -28.43
CA ASN A 81 -15.97 -38.96 -28.39
C ASN A 81 -16.64 -38.54 -27.05
N GLY A 82 -16.79 -37.21 -26.90
CA GLY A 82 -18.13 -36.59 -26.95
C GLY A 82 -18.75 -36.04 -25.64
N GLY A 83 -19.14 -34.76 -25.70
CA GLY A 83 -20.15 -34.09 -24.84
C GLY A 83 -19.62 -33.53 -23.52
N SER A 84 -20.01 -32.38 -22.98
CA SER A 84 -20.81 -31.20 -23.37
C SER A 84 -20.59 -30.17 -22.23
N PRO A 85 -20.70 -28.86 -22.47
CA PRO A 85 -20.41 -27.84 -21.45
C PRO A 85 -21.60 -27.64 -20.49
N ILE A 86 -21.33 -27.63 -19.19
CA ILE A 86 -22.33 -27.25 -18.17
C ILE A 86 -22.33 -25.72 -18.07
N SER A 87 -23.46 -25.14 -18.49
CA SER A 87 -23.85 -23.76 -18.31
C SER A 87 -24.49 -23.60 -16.92
N TYR A 88 -24.02 -22.65 -16.13
CA TYR A 88 -24.70 -22.22 -14.92
C TYR A 88 -25.38 -20.88 -15.21
N THR A 89 -26.72 -20.92 -15.19
CA THR A 89 -27.59 -19.74 -15.15
C THR A 89 -28.07 -19.61 -13.70
N GLU A 90 -27.75 -18.50 -13.05
CA GLU A 90 -28.39 -18.11 -11.80
C GLU A 90 -28.79 -16.64 -11.93
N GLN A 91 -30.04 -16.43 -12.33
CA GLN A 91 -30.72 -15.14 -12.29
C GLN A 91 -31.28 -14.96 -10.88
N ASN A 92 -30.75 -13.99 -10.13
CA ASN A 92 -31.44 -13.45 -8.97
C ASN A 92 -32.10 -12.12 -9.37
N GLU A 93 -33.43 -12.21 -9.55
CA GLU A 93 -34.37 -11.10 -9.55
C GLU A 93 -34.37 -10.49 -8.14
N PHE A 94 -33.79 -9.29 -7.98
CA PHE A 94 -34.02 -8.46 -6.80
C PHE A 94 -34.88 -7.27 -7.23
N ASP A 95 -36.17 -7.40 -6.94
CA ASP A 95 -37.16 -6.34 -6.99
C ASP A 95 -36.98 -5.44 -5.77
N SER A 96 -36.58 -4.18 -5.98
CA SER A 96 -36.71 -3.13 -4.98
C SER A 96 -37.37 -1.89 -5.60
N THR A 97 -38.65 -1.76 -5.26
CA THR A 97 -39.54 -0.71 -5.68
C THR A 97 -39.60 0.38 -4.58
N ILE A 98 -39.35 1.64 -4.99
CA ILE A 98 -39.70 2.95 -4.38
C ILE A 98 -38.77 3.53 -3.28
N SER A 99 -38.17 4.68 -3.58
CA SER A 99 -38.44 5.99 -2.91
C SER A 99 -37.83 7.17 -3.69
N GLU A 100 -38.49 8.33 -3.58
CA GLU A 100 -38.45 9.54 -4.43
C GLU A 100 -37.11 10.29 -4.61
N PRO A 101 -37.01 11.12 -5.68
CA PRO A 101 -35.81 11.88 -6.04
C PRO A 101 -35.69 13.16 -5.20
N GLY A 102 -34.83 13.12 -4.19
CA GLY A 102 -34.32 14.31 -3.52
C GLY A 102 -33.14 14.88 -4.31
N LYS A 103 -33.36 16.04 -4.93
CA LYS A 103 -32.38 16.91 -5.61
C LYS A 103 -30.93 16.60 -5.26
N GLU A 104 -30.28 15.90 -6.17
CA GLU A 104 -28.84 15.68 -6.19
C GLU A 104 -28.17 17.06 -6.37
N GLU A 105 -27.56 17.57 -5.31
CA GLU A 105 -26.49 18.55 -5.46
C GLU A 105 -25.40 17.86 -6.29
N GLU A 106 -25.18 18.35 -7.51
CA GLU A 106 -23.98 18.04 -8.29
C GLU A 106 -22.76 18.34 -7.43
N VAL A 107 -22.24 17.32 -6.77
CA VAL A 107 -20.92 17.36 -6.16
C VAL A 107 -19.97 17.41 -7.34
N GLU A 108 -19.44 18.60 -7.61
CA GLU A 108 -18.36 18.83 -8.55
C GLU A 108 -17.16 18.01 -8.05
N ILE A 109 -17.01 16.80 -8.60
CA ILE A 109 -15.84 15.95 -8.38
C ILE A 109 -14.69 16.71 -9.02
N VAL A 110 -13.94 17.42 -8.18
CA VAL A 110 -12.67 18.03 -8.58
C VAL A 110 -11.75 16.87 -8.95
N GLU A 111 -11.66 16.61 -10.25
CA GLU A 111 -10.74 15.66 -10.86
C GLU A 111 -9.32 16.15 -10.52
N SER A 112 -8.75 15.62 -9.44
CA SER A 112 -7.38 15.91 -9.06
C SER A 112 -6.48 15.34 -10.16
N GLU A 113 -5.92 16.22 -10.98
CA GLU A 113 -5.02 15.83 -12.07
C GLU A 113 -3.85 15.02 -11.50
N LEU A 114 -3.82 13.72 -11.81
CA LEU A 114 -2.68 12.86 -11.51
C LEU A 114 -1.46 13.43 -12.24
N LYS A 115 -0.44 13.81 -11.48
CA LYS A 115 0.78 14.42 -12.01
C LYS A 115 1.83 13.34 -12.19
N THR A 116 2.34 13.20 -13.41
CA THR A 116 3.47 12.32 -13.73
C THR A 116 4.66 13.16 -14.17
N GLU A 117 5.84 12.85 -13.63
CA GLU A 117 7.11 13.49 -13.98
C GLU A 117 8.09 12.42 -14.48
N THR A 118 8.57 12.56 -15.71
CA THR A 118 9.67 11.74 -16.23
C THR A 118 10.99 12.44 -15.97
N ILE A 119 11.92 11.73 -15.32
CA ILE A 119 13.20 12.29 -14.86
C ILE A 119 14.34 11.41 -15.34
N ASP A 120 15.24 11.99 -16.12
CA ASP A 120 16.48 11.34 -16.54
C ASP A 120 17.55 11.52 -15.47
N THR A 121 17.90 10.45 -14.77
CA THR A 121 18.89 10.45 -13.70
C THR A 121 19.41 9.04 -13.39
N SER A 122 20.50 8.96 -12.63
CA SER A 122 21.03 7.68 -12.11
C SER A 122 20.51 7.41 -10.69
N ILE A 123 20.41 6.13 -10.31
CA ILE A 123 20.13 5.71 -8.93
C ILE A 123 21.20 6.18 -7.93
N VAL A 124 22.45 6.37 -8.39
CA VAL A 124 23.57 6.78 -7.53
C VAL A 124 23.32 8.19 -7.00
N PRO A 125 23.39 8.41 -5.67
CA PRO A 125 23.20 9.74 -5.09
C PRO A 125 24.18 10.78 -5.66
N SER A 126 23.70 12.00 -5.87
CA SER A 126 24.58 13.14 -6.16
C SER A 126 25.45 13.46 -4.93
N ALA A 127 26.50 14.28 -5.10
CA ALA A 127 27.35 14.67 -3.98
C ALA A 127 26.58 15.39 -2.84
N GLU A 128 25.56 16.15 -3.19
CA GLU A 128 24.68 16.80 -2.21
C GLU A 128 23.83 15.78 -1.48
N LEU A 129 23.16 14.88 -2.21
CA LEU A 129 22.32 13.85 -1.62
C LEU A 129 23.13 12.84 -0.78
N GLN A 130 24.37 12.58 -1.17
CA GLN A 130 25.34 11.78 -0.41
C GLN A 130 25.67 12.45 0.94
N SER A 131 25.86 13.77 0.98
CA SER A 131 26.08 14.49 2.24
C SER A 131 24.86 14.46 3.15
N ILE A 132 23.66 14.52 2.56
CA ILE A 132 22.40 14.37 3.30
C ILE A 132 22.29 12.95 3.87
N TYR A 133 22.59 11.92 3.06
CA TYR A 133 22.65 10.53 3.51
C TYR A 133 23.59 10.35 4.69
N GLU A 134 24.83 10.85 4.60
CA GLU A 134 25.81 10.73 5.69
C GLU A 134 25.35 11.42 6.97
N THR A 135 24.65 12.56 6.85
CA THR A 135 24.10 13.24 8.02
C THR A 135 22.94 12.42 8.62
N TYR A 136 22.07 11.89 7.76
CA TYR A 136 20.90 11.12 8.14
C TYR A 136 21.27 9.76 8.76
N SER A 137 22.25 9.05 8.21
CA SER A 137 22.67 7.73 8.72
C SER A 137 23.30 7.81 10.10
N ASN A 138 23.99 8.91 10.40
CA ASN A 138 24.55 9.15 11.74
C ASN A 138 23.49 9.62 12.76
N ASN A 139 22.40 10.24 12.29
CA ASN A 139 21.34 10.76 13.15
C ASN A 139 19.99 10.75 12.40
N PRO A 140 19.23 9.64 12.45
CA PRO A 140 18.01 9.49 11.68
C PRO A 140 16.90 10.42 12.18
N SER A 141 16.84 11.61 11.60
CA SER A 141 15.88 12.66 11.93
C SER A 141 15.15 13.11 10.67
N ASP A 142 13.83 13.14 10.73
CA ASP A 142 12.98 13.51 9.60
C ASP A 142 13.27 14.93 9.10
N VAL A 143 13.71 15.82 9.99
CA VAL A 143 14.12 17.19 9.63
C VAL A 143 15.20 17.21 8.55
N ILE A 144 16.08 16.19 8.50
CA ILE A 144 17.15 16.09 7.50
C ILE A 144 16.58 15.74 6.11
N LEU A 145 15.44 15.06 6.06
CA LEU A 145 14.78 14.67 4.81
C LEU A 145 13.77 15.71 4.31
N GLN A 146 13.56 16.81 5.05
CA GLN A 146 12.63 17.87 4.65
C GLN A 146 13.05 18.51 3.32
N GLY A 147 12.05 18.71 2.45
CA GLY A 147 12.26 19.28 1.13
C GLY A 147 12.82 18.32 0.08
N LEU A 148 13.18 17.08 0.46
CA LEU A 148 13.55 16.05 -0.50
C LEU A 148 12.35 15.60 -1.33
N THR A 149 12.59 15.29 -2.60
CA THR A 149 11.57 14.72 -3.48
C THR A 149 11.38 13.22 -3.19
N PRO A 150 10.29 12.58 -3.67
CA PRO A 150 10.16 11.13 -3.58
C PRO A 150 11.36 10.39 -4.18
N LEU A 151 11.90 10.89 -5.29
CA LEU A 151 13.04 10.28 -5.97
C LEU A 151 14.33 10.38 -5.16
N ASP A 152 14.53 11.46 -4.41
CA ASP A 152 15.70 11.60 -3.52
C ASP A 152 15.66 10.59 -2.36
N VAL A 153 14.50 10.43 -1.71
CA VAL A 153 14.31 9.45 -0.63
C VAL A 153 14.47 8.02 -1.17
N PHE A 154 13.97 7.73 -2.37
CA PHE A 154 14.18 6.47 -3.06
C PHE A 154 15.66 6.16 -3.29
N LYS A 155 16.45 7.13 -3.76
CA LYS A 155 17.91 6.97 -3.91
C LYS A 155 18.60 6.72 -2.57
N ILE A 156 18.21 7.45 -1.51
CA ILE A 156 18.73 7.23 -0.15
C ILE A 156 18.44 5.81 0.33
N TYR A 157 17.22 5.30 0.13
CA TYR A 157 16.84 3.93 0.50
C TYR A 157 17.70 2.87 -0.20
N PHE A 158 17.83 2.97 -1.52
CA PHE A 158 18.60 2.00 -2.31
C PHE A 158 20.11 2.13 -2.05
N HIS A 159 20.60 3.33 -1.73
CA HIS A 159 21.98 3.51 -1.30
C HIS A 159 22.25 2.86 0.06
N ALA A 160 21.35 3.01 1.03
CA ALA A 160 21.44 2.31 2.31
C ALA A 160 21.45 0.78 2.11
N LEU A 161 20.61 0.28 1.20
CA LEU A 161 20.56 -1.14 0.83
C LEU A 161 21.90 -1.62 0.23
N HIS A 162 22.50 -0.82 -0.67
CA HIS A 162 23.79 -1.11 -1.29
C HIS A 162 24.94 -1.16 -0.27
N LEU A 163 24.93 -0.26 0.71
CA LEU A 163 25.92 -0.20 1.79
C LEU A 163 25.66 -1.20 2.91
N GLU A 164 24.58 -1.99 2.82
CA GLU A 164 24.09 -2.88 3.88
C GLU A 164 23.83 -2.13 5.21
N ASP A 165 23.49 -0.84 5.12
CA ASP A 165 23.14 0.03 6.25
C ASP A 165 21.68 -0.20 6.64
N VAL A 166 21.46 -1.27 7.41
CA VAL A 166 20.12 -1.74 7.78
C VAL A 166 19.37 -0.76 8.68
N ASP A 167 20.09 0.02 9.50
CA ASP A 167 19.52 1.02 10.40
C ASP A 167 18.97 2.20 9.59
N THR A 168 19.77 2.75 8.67
CA THR A 168 19.33 3.83 7.79
C THR A 168 18.20 3.37 6.89
N LYS A 169 18.30 2.17 6.31
CA LYS A 169 17.21 1.57 5.51
C LYS A 169 15.92 1.54 6.30
N TYR A 170 15.94 0.99 7.51
CA TYR A 170 14.74 0.93 8.36
C TYR A 170 14.18 2.32 8.68
N ALA A 171 15.05 3.29 8.99
CA ALA A 171 14.63 4.64 9.33
C ALA A 171 13.96 5.39 8.17
N THR A 172 14.22 5.03 6.92
CA THR A 172 13.52 5.63 5.76
C THR A 172 12.07 5.17 5.62
N TYR A 173 11.66 4.06 6.25
CA TYR A 173 10.26 3.64 6.24
C TYR A 173 9.39 4.63 7.01
N ILE A 174 8.15 4.79 6.54
CA ILE A 174 7.10 5.45 7.32
C ILE A 174 6.83 4.62 8.58
N GLN A 175 6.84 5.23 9.76
CA GLN A 175 6.76 4.50 11.02
C GLN A 175 5.33 4.47 11.56
N GLY A 176 4.99 3.38 12.25
CA GLY A 176 3.75 3.25 13.01
C GLY A 176 2.81 2.15 12.51
N GLU A 177 2.02 1.62 13.44
CA GLU A 177 1.12 0.48 13.21
C GLU A 177 0.09 0.73 12.10
N ASN A 178 -0.33 1.99 11.91
CA ASN A 178 -1.28 2.37 10.86
C ASN A 178 -0.76 2.11 9.44
N TYR A 179 0.56 2.05 9.27
CA TYR A 179 1.21 1.77 7.99
C TYR A 179 1.68 0.31 7.88
N GLY A 180 1.52 -0.49 8.94
CA GLY A 180 1.96 -1.88 8.98
C GLY A 180 3.46 -2.08 9.15
N THR A 181 4.21 -0.99 9.36
CA THR A 181 5.66 -1.06 9.62
C THR A 181 5.90 -1.67 11.00
N PRO A 182 6.69 -2.77 11.10
CA PRO A 182 7.02 -3.38 12.38
C PRO A 182 7.82 -2.41 13.25
N SER A 183 7.74 -2.57 14.56
CA SER A 183 8.61 -1.84 15.48
C SER A 183 10.07 -2.21 15.26
N SER A 184 10.99 -1.34 15.69
CA SER A 184 12.44 -1.59 15.54
C SER A 184 12.85 -2.89 16.23
N GLU A 185 12.28 -3.18 17.40
CA GLU A 185 12.53 -4.43 18.13
C GLU A 185 12.09 -5.67 17.33
N GLU A 186 10.93 -5.63 16.68
CA GLU A 186 10.45 -6.73 15.83
C GLU A 186 11.30 -6.88 14.57
N TYR A 187 11.55 -5.76 13.87
CA TYR A 187 12.29 -5.73 12.61
C TYR A 187 13.71 -6.28 12.75
N PHE A 188 14.42 -5.90 13.82
CA PHE A 188 15.77 -6.39 14.10
C PHE A 188 15.79 -7.70 14.90
N GLY A 189 14.67 -8.08 15.52
CA GLY A 189 14.52 -9.34 16.26
C GLY A 189 14.39 -10.57 15.36
N ASP A 190 13.75 -10.42 14.19
CA ASP A 190 13.68 -11.45 13.14
C ASP A 190 14.06 -10.87 11.77
N PRO A 191 15.36 -10.64 11.53
CA PRO A 191 15.82 -9.88 10.38
C PRO A 191 15.61 -10.61 9.04
N GLU A 192 15.46 -11.93 9.04
CA GLU A 192 15.15 -12.72 7.85
C GLU A 192 13.68 -12.57 7.46
N PHE A 193 12.77 -12.62 8.44
CA PHE A 193 11.34 -12.49 8.21
C PHE A 193 10.95 -11.09 7.70
N PHE A 194 11.56 -10.05 8.27
CA PHE A 194 11.24 -8.66 7.94
C PHE A 194 12.14 -8.06 6.85
N GLY A 195 13.06 -8.85 6.29
CA GLY A 195 13.96 -8.38 5.23
C GLY A 195 14.94 -7.31 5.69
N ALA A 196 15.35 -7.32 6.96
CA ALA A 196 16.38 -6.41 7.46
C ALA A 196 17.72 -6.69 6.79
N ILE A 197 18.07 -7.96 6.62
CA ILE A 197 19.28 -8.40 5.91
C ILE A 197 19.01 -8.39 4.40
N PRO A 198 19.76 -7.60 3.61
CA PRO A 198 19.64 -7.64 2.15
C PRO A 198 19.97 -9.04 1.62
N ASN A 199 19.09 -9.60 0.81
CA ASN A 199 19.31 -10.89 0.15
C ASN A 199 19.94 -10.72 -1.24
N GLU A 200 20.20 -11.82 -1.94
CA GLU A 200 20.80 -11.77 -3.30
C GLU A 200 19.90 -11.04 -4.32
N HIS A 201 18.58 -11.11 -4.17
CA HIS A 201 17.63 -10.41 -5.04
C HIS A 201 17.72 -8.89 -4.84
N ASP A 202 17.86 -8.43 -3.60
CA ASP A 202 18.02 -7.01 -3.29
C ASP A 202 19.28 -6.42 -3.93
N LYS A 203 20.40 -7.16 -3.83
CA LYS A 203 21.67 -6.79 -4.46
C LYS A 203 21.56 -6.76 -5.98
N ALA A 204 20.91 -7.78 -6.56
CA ALA A 204 20.68 -7.85 -8.00
C ALA A 204 19.77 -6.73 -8.50
N LEU A 205 18.78 -6.31 -7.70
CA LEU A 205 17.90 -5.18 -8.04
C LEU A 205 18.69 -3.87 -8.07
N TYR A 206 19.54 -3.61 -7.07
CA TYR A 206 20.38 -2.41 -7.07
C TYR A 206 21.28 -2.33 -8.31
N SER A 207 21.97 -3.42 -8.66
CA SER A 207 22.80 -3.46 -9.87
C SER A 207 22.00 -3.26 -11.17
N GLN A 208 20.72 -3.64 -11.19
CA GLN A 208 19.85 -3.33 -12.32
C GLN A 208 19.50 -1.85 -12.37
N LEU A 209 19.16 -1.25 -11.23
CA LEU A 209 18.87 0.18 -11.11
C LEU A 209 20.03 1.06 -11.54
N GLU A 210 21.28 0.62 -11.37
CA GLU A 210 22.47 1.34 -11.87
C GLU A 210 22.49 1.52 -13.40
N SER A 211 21.81 0.63 -14.13
CA SER A 211 21.68 0.70 -15.59
C SER A 211 20.45 1.47 -16.08
N ILE A 212 19.57 1.88 -15.15
CA ILE A 212 18.37 2.65 -15.47
C ILE A 212 18.73 4.14 -15.50
N GLU A 213 18.39 4.80 -16.60
CA GLU A 213 18.67 6.22 -16.81
C GLU A 213 17.43 7.12 -16.69
N THR A 214 16.23 6.52 -16.70
CA THR A 214 14.96 7.25 -16.69
C THR A 214 14.01 6.65 -15.66
N PHE A 215 13.45 7.50 -14.81
CA PHE A 215 12.46 7.16 -13.81
C PHE A 215 11.18 7.96 -14.04
N GLU A 216 10.03 7.35 -13.78
CA GLU A 216 8.73 8.02 -13.81
C GLU A 216 8.20 8.17 -12.38
N VAL A 217 7.98 9.40 -11.95
CA VAL A 217 7.40 9.72 -10.63
C VAL A 217 5.93 10.05 -10.83
N ASN A 218 5.06 9.19 -10.32
CA ASN A 218 3.61 9.33 -10.40
C ASN A 218 3.06 9.77 -9.04
N TYR A 219 2.55 10.99 -8.95
CA TYR A 219 1.89 11.50 -7.74
C TYR A 219 0.42 11.08 -7.77
N LEU A 220 0.07 10.06 -6.99
CA LEU A 220 -1.26 9.47 -6.97
C LEU A 220 -2.25 10.35 -6.19
N VAL A 221 -1.82 10.83 -5.03
CA VAL A 221 -2.52 11.79 -4.17
C VAL A 221 -1.49 12.69 -3.48
N GLU A 222 -1.93 13.71 -2.75
CA GLU A 222 -1.04 14.68 -2.09
C GLU A 222 0.05 14.03 -1.21
N ASN A 223 -0.26 12.87 -0.62
CA ASN A 223 0.61 12.16 0.31
C ASN A 223 1.11 10.80 -0.20
N GLU A 224 0.98 10.51 -1.50
CA GLU A 224 1.42 9.23 -2.04
C GLU A 224 2.02 9.40 -3.44
N ALA A 225 3.19 8.79 -3.64
CA ALA A 225 3.86 8.76 -4.92
C ALA A 225 4.36 7.34 -5.21
N THR A 226 4.38 6.97 -6.48
CA THR A 226 5.08 5.79 -6.95
C THR A 226 6.19 6.19 -7.91
N ILE A 227 7.31 5.48 -7.84
CA ILE A 227 8.41 5.61 -8.80
C ILE A 227 8.43 4.34 -9.63
N SER A 228 8.24 4.46 -10.93
CA SER A 228 8.35 3.34 -11.86
C SER A 228 9.55 3.46 -12.77
N TRP A 229 10.04 2.30 -13.20
CA TRP A 229 11.10 2.17 -14.20
C TRP A 229 10.83 0.91 -15.03
N LYS A 230 11.37 0.89 -16.24
CA LYS A 230 11.26 -0.26 -17.14
C LYS A 230 12.44 -1.19 -16.93
N GLU A 231 12.17 -2.44 -16.60
CA GLU A 231 13.20 -3.47 -16.65
C GLU A 231 13.54 -3.87 -18.10
N LEU A 232 14.67 -4.57 -18.26
CA LEU A 232 15.12 -5.17 -19.53
C LEU A 232 14.11 -6.15 -20.16
N LYS A 233 13.07 -6.57 -19.44
CA LYS A 233 12.03 -7.51 -19.88
C LYS A 233 10.64 -6.87 -20.05
N ASP A 234 10.56 -5.55 -20.15
CA ASP A 234 9.29 -4.78 -20.28
C ASP A 234 8.31 -4.98 -19.11
N GLN A 235 8.78 -5.48 -17.96
CA GLN A 235 8.01 -5.41 -16.73
C GLN A 235 8.20 -4.02 -16.11
N GLU A 236 7.09 -3.33 -15.88
CA GLU A 236 7.08 -2.09 -15.11
C GLU A 236 7.04 -2.47 -13.64
N LEU A 237 8.11 -2.11 -12.92
CA LEU A 237 8.13 -2.19 -11.46
C LEU A 237 7.78 -0.81 -10.92
N ALA A 238 7.04 -0.78 -9.80
CA ALA A 238 6.75 0.44 -9.09
C ALA A 238 7.21 0.34 -7.63
N PHE A 239 7.69 1.46 -7.11
CA PHE A 239 8.13 1.61 -5.73
C PHE A 239 7.32 2.71 -5.05
N ARG A 240 6.67 2.37 -3.95
CA ARG A 240 5.71 3.24 -3.26
C ARG A 240 6.36 4.07 -2.14
N LEU A 241 6.05 5.35 -2.13
CA LEU A 241 6.40 6.30 -1.07
C LEU A 241 5.14 6.98 -0.53
N ILE A 242 5.16 7.27 0.77
CA ILE A 242 4.09 7.95 1.49
C ILE A 242 4.69 9.20 2.13
N LYS A 243 3.97 10.32 2.03
CA LYS A 243 4.33 11.56 2.70
C LYS A 243 3.80 11.54 4.12
N ASP A 244 4.69 11.68 5.09
CA ASP A 244 4.33 11.99 6.46
C ASP A 244 3.86 13.46 6.50
N LEU A 245 2.56 13.65 6.74
CA LEU A 245 1.94 14.98 6.75
C LEU A 245 2.27 15.80 7.99
N ASP A 246 2.65 15.17 9.10
CA ASP A 246 3.00 15.88 10.33
C ASP A 246 4.42 16.45 10.24
N ALA A 247 5.35 15.68 9.66
CA ALA A 247 6.74 16.08 9.47
C ALA A 247 7.02 16.78 8.11
N ASP A 248 6.07 16.69 7.17
CA ASP A 248 6.17 17.15 5.77
C ASP A 248 7.36 16.52 5.01
N VAL A 249 7.52 15.20 5.15
CA VAL A 249 8.63 14.43 4.55
C VAL A 249 8.13 13.23 3.79
N TRP A 250 8.82 12.86 2.71
CA TRP A 250 8.59 11.60 2.03
C TRP A 250 9.28 10.45 2.76
N LYS A 251 8.59 9.32 2.85
CA LYS A 251 9.04 8.09 3.48
C LYS A 251 8.70 6.89 2.61
N VAL A 252 9.46 5.82 2.76
CA VAL A 252 9.24 4.57 2.04
C VAL A 252 8.04 3.84 2.66
N ALA A 253 7.12 3.34 1.84
CA ALA A 253 6.02 2.52 2.35
C ALA A 253 6.53 1.17 2.86
N TRP A 254 5.86 0.57 3.84
CA TRP A 254 6.14 -0.83 4.20
C TRP A 254 5.77 -1.76 3.04
N ASN A 255 6.67 -2.67 2.67
CA ASN A 255 6.59 -3.46 1.42
C ASN A 255 6.40 -2.56 0.19
N PRO A 256 7.42 -1.75 -0.18
CA PRO A 256 7.25 -0.67 -1.15
C PRO A 256 7.15 -1.14 -2.60
N MET A 257 7.62 -2.35 -2.93
CA MET A 257 7.56 -2.90 -4.29
C MET A 257 6.14 -3.34 -4.66
N GLN A 258 5.66 -2.95 -5.84
CA GLN A 258 4.36 -3.35 -6.41
C GLN A 258 4.48 -4.07 -7.75
#